data_AF-A0A5C6Y0A4-F1
#
_entry.id   AF-A0A5C6Y0A4-F1
#
_cell.length_a   1.000
_cell.length_b   1.000
_cell.length_c   1.000
_cell.angle_alpha   90.00
_cell.angle_beta   90.00
_cell.angle_gamma   90.00
#
_symmetry.space_group_name_H-M   'P 1'
#
loop_
_entity.id
_entity.type
_entity.pdbx_description
1 polymer ?
#
loop_
_entity_poly.entity_id
_entity_poly.type
_entity_poly.pdbx_seq_one_letter_code
_entity_poly.pdbx_strand_id
1 'polypeptide(L)'
;MSENNIAPKKRIEYREKNVRVSRTGGVSATKTVSKDGYSATLNTNHGLRLHKRLFKGARMGFQRGNFQFIGRYNSGPFNFNISKGGVSTSIKNKRGSYNILKPNYSSFKVGGVQVRGKNAAALQLIFLAISLIINLFKFLWYISITMLWFTFLSLKWIVDFFIGFYKGYKAAED
;
A
#
# COMPACT_ATOMS: atom_id res chain seq x y z
N MET A 1 -36.81 18.29 18.78
CA MET A 1 -35.65 18.91 18.10
C MET A 1 -34.41 18.48 18.88
N SER A 2 -33.65 17.50 18.37
CA SER A 2 -32.65 16.79 19.18
C SER A 2 -31.42 17.65 19.46
N GLU A 3 -31.07 17.79 20.73
CA GLU A 3 -29.79 18.34 21.17
C GLU A 3 -28.66 17.45 20.65
N ASN A 4 -27.93 17.96 19.66
CA ASN A 4 -26.68 17.36 19.23
C ASN A 4 -25.63 17.59 20.32
N ASN A 5 -25.16 16.51 20.94
CA ASN A 5 -23.97 16.49 21.79
C ASN A 5 -22.75 17.07 21.03
N ILE A 6 -22.43 18.35 21.27
CA ILE A 6 -21.27 19.00 20.66
C ILE A 6 -20.04 18.55 21.43
N ALA A 7 -19.28 17.62 20.84
CA ALA A 7 -17.97 17.24 21.36
C ALA A 7 -17.08 18.50 21.58
N PRO A 8 -16.29 18.57 22.66
CA PRO A 8 -15.53 19.76 23.00
C PRO A 8 -14.58 20.17 21.85
N LYS A 9 -14.82 21.37 21.32
CA LYS A 9 -14.08 21.90 20.17
C LYS A 9 -12.73 22.46 20.66
N LYS A 10 -11.63 21.77 20.36
CA LYS A 10 -10.24 22.20 20.71
C LYS A 10 -9.80 23.56 20.11
N ARG A 11 -10.56 24.16 19.17
CA ARG A 11 -10.20 25.42 18.49
C ARG A 11 -11.44 26.25 18.14
N ILE A 12 -11.40 27.55 18.47
CA ILE A 12 -12.40 28.54 18.05
C ILE A 12 -12.01 29.04 16.66
N GLU A 13 -12.61 28.44 15.64
CA GLU A 13 -12.48 28.86 14.24
C GLU A 13 -13.84 28.82 13.54
N TYR A 14 -14.08 29.84 12.72
CA TYR A 14 -15.16 29.90 11.75
C TYR A 14 -14.59 29.62 10.37
N ARG A 15 -15.15 28.65 9.64
CA ARG A 15 -14.62 28.20 8.37
C ARG A 15 -15.74 28.04 7.35
N GLU A 16 -15.73 28.91 6.36
CA GLU A 16 -16.55 28.81 5.16
C GLU A 16 -15.76 28.20 3.99
N LYS A 17 -16.40 28.08 2.82
CA LYS A 17 -15.85 27.46 1.61
C LYS A 17 -14.51 28.07 1.18
N ASN A 18 -14.40 29.39 1.22
CA ASN A 18 -13.22 30.13 0.78
C ASN A 18 -12.62 31.03 1.86
N VAL A 19 -13.26 31.17 3.02
CA VAL A 19 -12.84 32.08 4.09
C VAL A 19 -12.68 31.33 5.39
N ARG A 20 -11.59 31.59 6.10
CA ARG A 20 -11.36 31.08 7.46
C ARG A 20 -11.04 32.24 8.36
N VAL A 21 -11.76 32.32 9.47
CA VAL A 21 -11.55 33.28 10.55
C VAL A 21 -11.20 32.50 11.81
N SER A 22 -10.07 32.81 12.42
CA SER A 22 -9.64 32.14 13.66
C SER A 22 -8.97 33.12 14.61
N ARG A 23 -9.14 32.88 15.92
CA ARG A 23 -8.58 33.75 16.96
C ARG A 23 -7.06 33.91 16.86
N THR A 24 -6.34 32.87 16.44
CA THR A 24 -4.86 32.87 16.35
C THR A 24 -4.32 33.07 14.94
N GLY A 25 -5.09 32.76 13.89
CA GLY A 25 -4.64 32.82 12.51
C GLY A 25 -5.24 33.95 11.69
N GLY A 26 -6.07 34.80 12.31
CA GLY A 26 -6.76 35.91 11.65
C GLY A 26 -7.77 35.46 10.60
N VAL A 27 -8.03 36.36 9.63
CA VAL A 27 -8.89 36.13 8.46
C VAL A 27 -8.00 35.70 7.29
N SER A 28 -8.39 34.63 6.60
CA SER A 28 -7.71 34.17 5.39
C SER A 28 -8.73 33.80 4.32
N ALA A 29 -8.54 34.30 3.11
CA ALA A 29 -9.28 33.86 1.94
C ALA A 29 -8.42 32.90 1.11
N THR A 30 -9.01 31.84 0.60
CA THR A 30 -8.36 30.86 -0.29
C THR A 30 -9.24 30.57 -1.48
N LYS A 31 -8.69 30.69 -2.68
CA LYS A 31 -9.34 30.26 -3.92
C LYS A 31 -8.45 29.25 -4.63
N THR A 32 -8.99 28.07 -4.94
CA THR A 32 -8.28 27.03 -5.68
C THR A 32 -8.96 26.82 -7.02
N VAL A 33 -8.20 26.95 -8.10
CA VAL A 33 -8.62 26.61 -9.45
C VAL A 33 -7.83 25.38 -9.85
N SER A 34 -8.52 24.25 -10.01
CA SER A 34 -7.94 23.00 -10.50
C SER A 34 -8.60 22.63 -11.82
N LYS A 35 -7.78 22.43 -12.85
CA LYS A 35 -8.18 21.88 -14.15
C LYS A 35 -7.35 20.62 -14.40
N ASP A 36 -7.80 19.73 -15.26
CA ASP A 36 -7.22 18.38 -15.37
C ASP A 36 -5.68 18.39 -15.50
N GLY A 37 -4.99 17.96 -14.44
CA GLY A 37 -3.53 17.96 -14.34
C GLY A 37 -2.86 19.23 -13.79
N TYR A 38 -3.54 20.36 -13.66
CA TYR A 38 -2.97 21.62 -13.15
C TYR A 38 -3.81 22.20 -12.01
N SER A 39 -3.18 22.82 -11.02
CA SER A 39 -3.91 23.69 -10.11
C SER A 39 -3.11 24.91 -9.71
N ALA A 40 -3.84 25.99 -9.49
CA ALA A 40 -3.38 27.19 -8.84
C ALA A 40 -4.25 27.44 -7.59
N THR A 41 -3.61 27.51 -6.43
CA THR A 41 -4.23 27.98 -5.19
C THR A 41 -3.65 29.34 -4.84
N LEU A 42 -4.53 30.32 -4.65
CA LEU A 42 -4.23 31.63 -4.10
C LEU A 42 -4.73 31.67 -2.66
N ASN A 43 -3.86 32.05 -1.73
CA ASN A 43 -4.23 32.26 -0.33
C ASN A 43 -3.67 33.61 0.14
N THR A 44 -4.48 34.42 0.82
CA THR A 44 -4.10 35.76 1.27
C THR A 44 -2.88 35.76 2.22
N ASN A 45 -2.77 34.77 3.12
CA ASN A 45 -1.71 34.72 4.13
C ASN A 45 -0.49 33.91 3.69
N HIS A 46 -0.65 33.07 2.67
CA HIS A 46 0.36 32.07 2.29
C HIS A 46 0.81 32.18 0.84
N GLY A 47 0.26 33.12 0.08
CA GLY A 47 0.63 33.41 -1.30
C GLY A 47 0.12 32.36 -2.30
N LEU A 48 0.87 32.25 -3.40
CA LEU A 48 0.54 31.37 -4.53
C LEU A 48 1.14 29.97 -4.37
N ARG A 49 0.33 28.96 -4.71
CA ARG A 49 0.74 27.57 -4.89
C ARG A 49 0.32 27.08 -6.27
N LEU A 50 1.29 26.73 -7.10
CA LEU A 50 1.08 26.13 -8.40
C LEU A 50 1.47 24.65 -8.34
N HIS A 51 0.71 23.77 -8.98
CA HIS A 51 1.17 22.41 -9.24
C HIS A 51 0.72 21.91 -10.60
N LYS A 52 1.58 21.09 -11.20
CA LYS A 52 1.37 20.35 -12.44
C LYS A 52 1.61 18.87 -12.16
N ARG A 53 0.62 18.04 -12.48
CA ARG A 53 0.71 16.58 -12.48
C ARG A 53 1.47 16.14 -13.72
N LEU A 54 2.46 15.28 -13.55
CA LEU A 54 3.23 14.71 -14.67
C LEU A 54 2.64 13.39 -15.10
N PHE A 55 2.33 12.53 -14.13
CA PHE A 55 1.70 11.23 -14.34
C PHE A 55 1.03 10.80 -13.02
N LYS A 56 0.28 9.68 -13.03
CA LYS A 56 -0.38 9.17 -11.81
C LYS A 56 0.67 8.92 -10.72
N GLY A 57 0.61 9.71 -9.65
CA GLY A 57 1.53 9.58 -8.53
C GLY A 57 2.63 10.64 -8.46
N ALA A 58 3.03 11.31 -9.55
CA ALA A 58 3.97 12.44 -9.45
C ALA A 58 3.43 13.77 -9.94
N ARG A 59 3.86 14.80 -9.22
CA ARG A 59 3.59 16.20 -9.51
C ARG A 59 4.81 17.03 -9.20
N MET A 60 4.97 18.08 -9.99
CA MET A 60 5.87 19.18 -9.73
C MET A 60 5.04 20.43 -9.39
N GLY A 61 5.60 21.36 -8.65
CA GLY A 61 4.90 22.59 -8.31
C GLY A 61 5.78 23.60 -7.64
N PHE A 62 5.23 24.78 -7.45
CA PHE A 62 5.86 25.86 -6.69
C PHE A 62 4.93 26.25 -5.54
N GLN A 63 5.48 26.37 -4.34
CA GLN A 63 4.73 26.85 -3.18
C GLN A 63 5.59 27.87 -2.45
N ARG A 64 5.11 29.11 -2.30
CA ARG A 64 5.88 30.19 -1.65
C ARG A 64 7.30 30.32 -2.22
N GLY A 65 7.42 30.39 -3.55
CA GLY A 65 8.70 30.48 -4.26
C GLY A 65 9.55 29.21 -4.30
N ASN A 66 9.20 28.15 -3.56
CA ASN A 66 9.98 26.92 -3.52
C ASN A 66 9.47 25.87 -4.51
N PHE A 67 10.35 25.34 -5.35
CA PHE A 67 10.05 24.17 -6.19
C PHE A 67 9.82 22.92 -5.32
N GLN A 68 8.77 22.17 -5.63
CA GLN A 68 8.38 20.92 -4.99
C GLN A 68 8.18 19.84 -6.03
N PHE A 69 9.03 18.82 -5.99
CA PHE A 69 8.79 17.56 -6.69
C PHE A 69 8.31 16.51 -5.69
N ILE A 70 7.16 15.90 -5.97
CA ILE A 70 6.55 14.88 -5.11
C ILE A 70 6.09 13.73 -5.99
N GLY A 71 6.68 12.55 -5.77
CA GLY A 71 6.25 11.27 -6.34
C GLY A 71 5.73 10.35 -5.23
N ARG A 72 4.57 9.72 -5.44
CA ARG A 72 3.97 8.75 -4.53
C ARG A 72 3.34 7.66 -5.38
N TYR A 73 3.93 6.48 -5.33
CA TYR A 73 3.53 5.33 -6.12
C TYR A 73 3.25 4.17 -5.18
N ASN A 74 2.07 3.57 -5.32
CA ASN A 74 1.66 2.45 -4.52
C ASN A 74 1.31 1.32 -5.48
N SER A 75 1.99 0.18 -5.34
CA SER A 75 1.71 -1.05 -6.08
C SER A 75 1.55 -2.18 -5.07
N GLY A 76 0.30 -2.48 -4.73
CA GLY A 76 -0.07 -3.48 -3.73
C GLY A 76 0.61 -3.22 -2.38
N PRO A 77 1.42 -4.16 -1.86
CA PRO A 77 2.11 -3.99 -0.58
C PRO A 77 3.28 -3.01 -0.66
N PHE A 78 3.82 -2.71 -1.84
CA PHE A 78 4.97 -1.82 -1.99
C PHE A 78 4.53 -0.37 -2.20
N ASN A 79 5.15 0.55 -1.45
CA ASN A 79 4.92 1.99 -1.59
C ASN A 79 6.27 2.70 -1.74
N PHE A 80 6.36 3.51 -2.79
CA PHE A 80 7.53 4.31 -3.14
C PHE A 80 7.17 5.79 -3.07
N ASN A 81 7.92 6.54 -2.27
CA ASN A 81 7.71 7.96 -2.11
C ASN A 81 9.00 8.71 -2.44
N ILE A 82 8.88 9.73 -3.27
CA ILE A 82 9.91 10.71 -3.61
C ILE A 82 9.42 12.08 -3.14
N SER A 83 10.29 12.83 -2.49
CA SER A 83 10.02 14.19 -2.04
C SER A 83 11.30 15.02 -1.98
N LYS A 84 11.18 16.32 -1.68
CA LYS A 84 12.34 17.20 -1.43
C LYS A 84 13.30 16.65 -0.36
N GLY A 85 12.78 15.89 0.63
CA GLY A 85 13.57 15.25 1.69
C GLY A 85 14.14 13.87 1.32
N GLY A 86 14.16 13.53 0.04
CA GLY A 86 14.69 12.27 -0.48
C GLY A 86 13.62 11.22 -0.80
N VAL A 87 14.11 10.00 -0.96
CA VAL A 87 13.35 8.83 -1.42
C VAL A 87 13.10 7.87 -0.25
N SER A 88 11.95 7.19 -0.25
CA SER A 88 11.64 6.16 0.73
C SER A 88 10.79 5.05 0.11
N THR A 89 11.13 3.81 0.43
CA THR A 89 10.44 2.59 0.04
C THR A 89 9.86 1.93 1.29
N SER A 90 8.63 1.45 1.21
CA SER A 90 7.99 0.75 2.33
C SER A 90 7.10 -0.40 1.88
N ILE A 91 7.03 -1.42 2.72
CA ILE A 91 6.22 -2.63 2.55
C ILE A 91 5.09 -2.60 3.57
N LYS A 92 3.84 -2.65 3.11
CA LYS A 92 2.65 -2.59 3.94
C LYS A 92 2.03 -3.97 4.10
N ASN A 93 1.77 -4.33 5.35
CA ASN A 93 1.12 -5.59 5.76
C ASN A 93 -0.14 -5.28 6.58
N LYS A 94 -0.95 -6.31 6.88
CA LYS A 94 -2.16 -6.17 7.71
C LYS A 94 -1.89 -5.56 9.09
N ARG A 95 -0.72 -5.86 9.68
CA ARG A 95 -0.32 -5.39 11.01
C ARG A 95 0.47 -4.07 11.00
N GLY A 96 0.86 -3.51 9.86
CA GLY A 96 1.74 -2.33 9.87
C GLY A 96 2.43 -1.99 8.53
N SER A 97 3.44 -1.13 8.58
CA SER A 97 4.24 -0.72 7.40
C SER A 97 5.73 -0.61 7.71
N TYR A 98 6.56 -1.40 7.02
CA TYR A 98 8.00 -1.46 7.23
C TYR A 98 8.69 -0.57 6.20
N ASN A 99 9.53 0.36 6.65
CA ASN A 99 10.26 1.26 5.74
C ASN A 99 11.71 0.78 5.62
N ILE A 100 12.11 0.44 4.39
CA ILE A 100 13.41 -0.16 4.10
C ILE A 100 14.52 0.88 4.27
N LEU A 101 14.29 2.10 3.76
CA LEU A 101 15.30 3.16 3.77
C LEU A 101 15.34 3.93 5.08
N LYS A 102 14.21 4.02 5.80
CA LYS A 102 14.11 4.79 7.05
C LYS A 102 13.41 3.97 8.14
N PRO A 103 14.13 3.06 8.84
CA PRO A 103 13.54 2.13 9.80
C PRO A 103 12.72 2.80 10.91
N ASN A 104 13.12 4.00 11.35
CA ASN A 104 12.41 4.79 12.37
C ASN A 104 10.98 5.20 11.96
N TYR A 105 10.64 5.15 10.67
CA TYR A 105 9.31 5.45 10.16
C TYR A 105 8.44 4.20 10.01
N SER A 106 8.90 3.06 10.50
CA SER A 106 8.13 1.82 10.51
C SER A 106 7.03 1.86 11.59
N SER A 107 5.97 1.09 11.38
CA SER A 107 4.86 1.00 12.33
C SER A 107 4.29 -0.41 12.41
N PHE A 108 3.88 -0.82 13.62
CA PHE A 108 3.33 -2.13 13.90
C PHE A 108 2.19 -2.04 14.91
N LYS A 109 1.09 -2.75 14.68
CA LYS A 109 -0.06 -2.81 15.58
C LYS A 109 -0.01 -4.08 16.42
N VAL A 110 -0.02 -3.92 17.74
CA VAL A 110 -0.07 -4.99 18.74
C VAL A 110 -1.28 -4.73 19.64
N GLY A 111 -2.23 -5.66 19.71
CA GLY A 111 -3.38 -5.54 20.61
C GLY A 111 -4.20 -4.26 20.45
N GLY A 112 -4.29 -3.69 19.23
CA GLY A 112 -4.97 -2.43 18.96
C GLY A 112 -4.10 -1.17 19.10
N VAL A 113 -2.95 -1.26 19.77
CA VAL A 113 -2.01 -0.14 19.95
C VAL A 113 -1.01 -0.09 18.79
N GLN A 114 -0.81 1.08 18.20
CA GLN A 114 0.18 1.29 17.13
C GLN A 114 1.54 1.69 17.70
N VAL A 115 2.50 0.78 17.69
CA VAL A 115 3.90 1.03 17.99
C VAL A 115 4.59 1.62 16.76
N ARG A 116 5.48 2.59 16.96
CA ARG A 116 6.26 3.26 15.90
C ARG A 116 7.74 3.32 16.27
N GLY A 117 8.61 3.55 15.29
CA GLY A 117 10.04 3.69 15.51
C GLY A 117 10.84 2.40 15.32
N LYS A 118 12.05 2.36 15.90
CA LYS A 118 12.98 1.22 15.77
C LYS A 118 12.37 -0.10 16.23
N ASN A 119 11.65 -0.08 17.36
CA ASN A 119 11.00 -1.28 17.90
C ASN A 119 9.92 -1.82 16.96
N ALA A 120 9.19 -0.93 16.27
CA ALA A 120 8.21 -1.34 15.26
C ALA A 120 8.88 -1.98 14.03
N ALA A 121 10.05 -1.48 13.63
CA ALA A 121 10.82 -2.06 12.54
C ALA A 121 11.25 -3.50 12.85
N ALA A 122 11.77 -3.74 14.06
CA ALA A 122 12.16 -5.08 14.52
C ALA A 122 10.97 -6.05 14.52
N LEU A 123 9.84 -5.64 15.12
CA LEU A 123 8.62 -6.45 15.16
C LEU A 123 8.07 -6.77 13.77
N GLN A 124 8.17 -5.84 12.83
CA GLN A 124 7.76 -6.09 11.45
C GLN A 124 8.68 -7.03 10.70
N LEU A 125 9.99 -6.95 10.92
CA LEU A 125 10.93 -7.90 10.33
C LEU A 125 10.65 -9.32 10.83
N ILE A 126 10.44 -9.49 12.13
CA ILE A 126 10.05 -10.78 12.72
C ILE A 126 8.74 -11.28 12.09
N PHE A 127 7.73 -10.41 11.98
CA PHE A 127 6.45 -10.77 11.36
C PHE A 127 6.60 -11.19 9.89
N LEU A 128 7.41 -10.45 9.13
CA LEU A 128 7.71 -10.77 7.73
C LEU A 128 8.44 -12.10 7.60
N ALA A 129 9.45 -12.34 8.44
CA ALA A 129 10.22 -13.59 8.45
C ALA A 129 9.34 -14.80 8.78
N ILE A 130 8.51 -14.73 9.83
CA ILE A 130 7.58 -15.81 10.18
C ILE A 130 6.57 -16.04 9.04
N SER A 131 6.03 -14.96 8.46
CA SER A 131 5.10 -15.07 7.33
C SER A 131 5.75 -15.75 6.12
N LEU A 132 7.01 -15.44 5.85
CA LEU A 132 7.78 -16.06 4.77
C LEU A 132 7.98 -17.56 5.03
N ILE A 133 8.37 -17.94 6.24
CA ILE A 133 8.56 -19.34 6.64
C ILE A 133 7.26 -20.13 6.46
N ILE A 134 6.14 -19.61 6.96
CA ILE A 134 4.82 -20.26 6.82
C ILE A 134 4.45 -20.43 5.34
N ASN A 135 4.67 -19.40 4.51
CA ASN A 135 4.37 -19.47 3.09
C ASN A 135 5.29 -20.45 2.36
N LEU A 136 6.56 -20.54 2.77
CA LEU A 136 7.50 -21.52 2.22
C LEU A 136 7.06 -22.95 2.53
N PHE A 137 6.66 -23.23 3.78
CA PHE A 137 6.10 -24.54 4.14
C PHE A 137 4.85 -24.88 3.33
N LYS A 138 3.92 -23.93 3.17
CA LYS A 138 2.73 -24.13 2.33
C LYS A 138 3.12 -24.44 0.88
N PHE A 139 4.07 -23.68 0.32
CA PHE A 139 4.54 -23.88 -1.04
C PHE A 139 5.17 -25.26 -1.23
N LEU A 140 6.04 -25.68 -0.32
CA LEU A 140 6.65 -27.01 -0.32
C LEU A 140 5.59 -28.11 -0.18
N TRP A 141 4.60 -27.93 0.71
CA TRP A 141 3.49 -28.86 0.86
C TRP A 141 2.69 -29.03 -0.43
N TYR A 142 2.34 -27.93 -1.11
CA TYR A 142 1.65 -27.98 -2.39
C TYR A 142 2.49 -28.69 -3.46
N ILE A 143 3.79 -28.39 -3.55
CA ILE A 143 4.71 -29.09 -4.47
C ILE A 143 4.73 -30.58 -4.19
N SER A 144 4.86 -30.98 -2.93
CA SER A 144 4.90 -32.40 -2.55
C SER A 144 3.62 -33.13 -2.95
N ILE A 145 2.44 -32.54 -2.71
CA ILE A 145 1.17 -33.12 -3.14
C ILE A 145 1.10 -33.21 -4.67
N THR A 146 1.49 -32.15 -5.39
CA THR A 146 1.48 -32.15 -6.86
C THR A 146 2.42 -33.23 -7.41
N MET A 147 3.61 -33.40 -6.82
CA MET A 147 4.55 -34.45 -7.21
C MET A 147 4.00 -35.85 -6.95
N LEU A 148 3.39 -36.08 -5.77
CA LEU A 148 2.74 -37.36 -5.46
C LEU A 148 1.59 -37.68 -6.44
N TRP A 149 0.75 -36.68 -6.73
CA TRP A 149 -0.35 -36.82 -7.67
C TRP A 149 0.12 -37.10 -9.09
N PHE A 150 1.18 -36.41 -9.54
CA PHE A 150 1.78 -36.61 -10.84
C PHE A 150 2.40 -38.01 -10.98
N THR A 151 3.07 -38.49 -9.94
CA THR A 151 3.61 -39.86 -9.89
C THR A 151 2.48 -40.89 -9.95
N PHE A 152 1.41 -40.71 -9.17
CA PHE A 152 0.24 -41.58 -9.21
C PHE A 152 -0.42 -41.62 -10.60
N LEU A 153 -0.63 -40.46 -11.23
CA LEU A 153 -1.19 -40.38 -12.58
C LEU A 153 -0.30 -41.05 -13.62
N SER A 154 1.02 -40.87 -13.52
CA SER A 154 1.97 -41.48 -14.44
C SER A 154 1.95 -43.01 -14.32
N LEU A 155 1.94 -43.54 -13.10
CA LEU A 155 1.83 -44.98 -12.85
C LEU A 155 0.50 -45.54 -13.37
N LYS A 156 -0.62 -44.86 -13.08
CA LYS A 156 -1.93 -45.26 -13.58
C LYS A 156 -1.96 -45.30 -15.10
N TRP A 157 -1.44 -44.27 -15.77
CA TRP A 157 -1.37 -44.20 -17.22
C TRP A 157 -0.57 -45.37 -17.81
N ILE A 158 0.57 -45.72 -17.20
CA ILE A 158 1.38 -46.88 -17.63
C ILE A 158 0.57 -48.17 -17.51
N VAL A 159 -0.12 -48.39 -16.37
CA VAL A 159 -0.95 -49.58 -16.17
C VAL A 159 -2.09 -49.64 -17.18
N ASP A 160 -2.82 -48.54 -17.38
CA ASP A 160 -3.91 -48.46 -18.36
C ASP A 160 -3.42 -48.71 -19.80
N PHE A 161 -2.23 -48.21 -20.14
CA PHE A 161 -1.56 -48.45 -21.42
C PHE A 161 -1.30 -49.94 -21.64
N PHE A 162 -0.71 -50.64 -20.66
CA PHE A 162 -0.44 -52.07 -20.77
C PHE A 162 -1.71 -52.92 -20.81
N ILE A 163 -2.74 -52.57 -20.03
CA ILE A 163 -4.05 -53.25 -20.08
C ILE A 163 -4.69 -53.06 -21.47
N GLY A 164 -4.67 -51.85 -22.00
CA GLY A 164 -5.17 -51.55 -23.34
C GLY A 164 -4.42 -52.31 -24.43
N PHE A 165 -3.09 -52.35 -24.34
CA PHE A 165 -2.22 -53.09 -25.26
C PHE A 165 -2.52 -54.60 -25.23
N TYR A 166 -2.61 -55.21 -24.04
CA TYR A 166 -2.91 -56.63 -23.88
C TYR A 166 -4.29 -57.00 -24.45
N LYS A 167 -5.32 -56.20 -24.17
CA LYS A 167 -6.66 -56.39 -24.74
C LYS A 167 -6.66 -56.28 -26.27
N GLY A 168 -5.91 -55.31 -26.81
CA GLY A 168 -5.75 -55.13 -28.26
C GLY A 168 -5.05 -56.31 -28.92
N TYR A 169 -4.00 -56.84 -28.31
CA TYR A 169 -3.30 -58.04 -28.80
C TYR A 169 -4.23 -59.25 -28.84
N LYS A 170 -4.93 -59.54 -27.73
CA LYS A 170 -5.83 -60.71 -27.65
C LYS A 170 -6.97 -60.64 -28.68
N ALA A 171 -7.54 -59.45 -28.90
CA ALA A 171 -8.61 -59.26 -29.88
C ALA A 171 -8.15 -59.36 -31.35
N ALA A 172 -6.84 -59.40 -31.62
CA ALA A 172 -6.30 -59.63 -32.95
C ALA A 172 -5.94 -61.11 -33.22
N GLU A 173 -5.94 -61.94 -32.19
CA GLU A 173 -5.67 -63.38 -32.23
C GLU A 173 -6.95 -64.23 -32.41
N ASP A 174 -8.12 -63.66 -32.05
CA ASP A 174 -9.47 -64.20 -32.31
C ASP A 174 -10.02 -63.71 -33.67
#